data_AF-A0A929MU81-F1
#
_entry.id   AF-A0A929MU81-F1
#
_cell.length_a   1.000
_cell.length_b   1.000
_cell.length_c   1.000
_cell.angle_alpha   90.00
_cell.angle_beta   90.00
_cell.angle_gamma   90.00
#
_symmetry.space_group_name_H-M   'P 1'
#
loop_
_entity.id
_entity.type
_entity.pdbx_description
1 polymer ?
#
loop_
_entity_poly.entity_id
_entity_poly.type
_entity_poly.pdbx_seq_one_letter_code
_entity_poly.pdbx_strand_id
1 'polypeptide(L)'
;MTTNVNKNTNKANSLSPQDVQTVLAALMKLASDRPALDSRPEPVILPAVAEGLASIRRQCLRDWLGGPQAPAYLNEGLRYQLFHQAQRDFKLQFEVSRFDMIRQGDKQAALDFWAKWQPATALRQAIQACNEREGQDL
;
A
#
# COMPACT_ATOMS: atom_id res chain seq x y z
N MET A 1 -39.68 -69.95 -13.96
CA MET A 1 -38.47 -69.27 -13.44
C MET A 1 -38.76 -67.78 -13.45
N THR A 2 -39.01 -67.17 -12.29
CA THR A 2 -39.27 -65.73 -12.17
C THR A 2 -38.29 -65.16 -11.16
N THR A 3 -37.38 -64.34 -11.66
CA THR A 3 -36.28 -63.71 -10.93
C THR A 3 -36.78 -62.54 -10.09
N ASN A 4 -36.40 -62.53 -8.81
CA ASN A 4 -36.70 -61.45 -7.88
C ASN A 4 -35.67 -60.33 -8.08
N VAL A 5 -36.11 -59.16 -8.57
CA VAL A 5 -35.26 -57.98 -8.77
C VAL A 5 -35.13 -57.22 -7.44
N ASN A 6 -33.92 -57.24 -6.87
CA ASN A 6 -33.56 -56.47 -5.69
C ASN A 6 -33.55 -54.97 -6.03
N LYS A 7 -34.49 -54.21 -5.46
CA LYS A 7 -34.53 -52.74 -5.59
C LYS A 7 -33.45 -52.12 -4.71
N ASN A 8 -32.33 -51.77 -5.32
CA ASN A 8 -31.31 -50.91 -4.72
C ASN A 8 -31.92 -49.52 -4.48
N THR A 9 -32.14 -49.16 -3.22
CA THR A 9 -32.64 -47.84 -2.83
C THR A 9 -31.44 -46.95 -2.49
N ASN A 10 -31.20 -45.97 -3.36
CA ASN A 10 -30.33 -44.83 -3.09
C ASN A 10 -30.81 -44.12 -1.81
N LYS A 11 -30.23 -44.44 -0.66
CA LYS A 11 -30.28 -43.57 0.52
C LYS A 11 -29.32 -42.42 0.26
N ALA A 12 -29.81 -41.39 -0.42
CA ALA A 12 -29.17 -40.09 -0.40
C ALA A 12 -29.02 -39.68 1.07
N ASN A 13 -27.77 -39.51 1.48
CA ASN A 13 -27.34 -39.17 2.84
C ASN A 13 -27.92 -37.80 3.20
N SER A 14 -29.16 -37.78 3.69
CA SER A 14 -29.85 -36.57 4.11
C SER A 14 -29.49 -36.33 5.57
N LEU A 15 -28.68 -35.29 5.81
CA LEU A 15 -28.35 -34.81 7.15
C LEU A 15 -29.63 -34.70 7.98
N SER A 16 -29.61 -35.24 9.20
CA SER A 16 -30.78 -35.16 10.07
C SER A 16 -31.04 -33.70 10.45
N PRO A 17 -32.28 -33.32 10.80
CA PRO A 17 -32.57 -31.99 11.31
C PRO A 17 -31.68 -31.58 12.48
N GLN A 18 -31.29 -32.54 13.32
CA GLN A 18 -30.36 -32.33 14.45
C GLN A 18 -28.94 -32.00 13.98
N ASP A 19 -28.45 -32.65 12.92
CA ASP A 19 -27.13 -32.34 12.36
C ASP A 19 -27.10 -30.93 11.77
N VAL A 20 -28.17 -30.53 11.07
CA VAL A 20 -28.32 -29.15 10.54
C VAL A 20 -28.37 -28.14 11.68
N GLN A 21 -29.12 -28.43 12.76
CA GLN A 21 -29.16 -27.57 13.95
C GLN A 21 -27.78 -27.43 14.61
N THR A 22 -27.03 -28.54 14.69
CA THR A 22 -25.70 -28.58 15.28
C THR A 22 -24.71 -27.77 14.47
N VAL A 23 -24.73 -27.92 13.14
CA VAL A 23 -23.90 -27.12 12.22
C VAL A 23 -24.26 -25.64 12.31
N LEU A 24 -25.56 -25.31 12.34
CA LEU A 24 -26.01 -23.93 12.45
C LEU A 24 -25.59 -23.28 13.79
N ALA A 25 -25.72 -24.00 14.90
CA ALA A 25 -25.27 -23.55 16.21
C ALA A 25 -23.75 -23.36 16.25
N ALA A 26 -22.99 -24.28 15.66
CA ALA A 26 -21.54 -24.14 15.54
C ALA A 26 -21.14 -22.91 14.71
N LEU A 27 -21.82 -22.66 13.58
CA LEU A 27 -21.59 -21.47 12.74
C LEU A 27 -21.92 -20.16 13.46
N MET A 28 -23.02 -20.09 14.20
CA MET A 28 -23.38 -18.91 15.00
C MET A 28 -22.37 -18.65 16.13
N LYS A 29 -21.88 -19.71 16.77
CA LYS A 29 -20.86 -19.62 17.81
C LYS A 29 -19.52 -19.14 17.23
N LEU A 30 -19.10 -19.70 16.09
CA LEU A 30 -17.94 -19.24 15.32
C LEU A 30 -18.08 -17.79 14.83
N ALA A 31 -19.29 -17.32 14.54
CA ALA A 31 -19.53 -15.93 14.17
C ALA A 31 -19.47 -14.99 15.38
N SER A 32 -19.91 -15.45 16.56
CA SER A 32 -19.90 -14.69 17.82
C SER A 32 -18.51 -14.64 18.48
N ASP A 33 -17.72 -15.71 18.37
CA ASP A 33 -16.33 -15.79 18.86
C ASP A 33 -15.33 -15.05 17.96
N ARG A 34 -15.78 -14.46 16.84
CA ARG A 34 -14.91 -13.55 16.07
C ARG A 34 -14.67 -12.32 16.96
N PRO A 35 -13.42 -12.00 17.33
CA PRO A 35 -13.14 -10.72 17.96
C PRO A 35 -13.67 -9.62 17.02
N ALA A 36 -14.35 -8.63 17.61
CA ALA A 36 -14.93 -7.51 16.88
C ALA A 36 -13.93 -7.00 15.83
N LEU A 37 -14.39 -6.87 14.59
CA LEU A 37 -13.58 -6.35 13.48
C LEU A 37 -12.90 -5.01 13.83
N ASP A 38 -13.50 -4.26 14.76
CA ASP A 38 -13.05 -2.95 15.24
C ASP A 38 -11.75 -2.98 16.05
N SER A 39 -11.31 -4.15 16.56
CA SER A 39 -10.07 -4.26 17.36
C SER A 39 -8.84 -4.67 16.56
N ARG A 40 -8.98 -4.93 15.26
CA ARG A 40 -7.81 -5.27 14.41
C ARG A 40 -7.11 -4.00 13.98
N PRO A 41 -5.77 -3.93 14.04
CA PRO A 41 -5.04 -2.83 13.44
C PRO A 41 -5.45 -2.71 11.97
N GLU A 42 -5.75 -1.49 11.55
CA GLU A 42 -6.19 -1.21 10.19
C GLU A 42 -5.17 -1.82 9.21
N PRO A 43 -5.62 -2.56 8.18
CA PRO A 43 -4.71 -3.19 7.24
C PRO A 43 -3.82 -2.13 6.60
N VAL A 44 -2.53 -2.44 6.49
CA VAL A 44 -1.59 -1.62 5.71
C VAL A 44 -1.81 -1.82 4.22
N ILE A 45 -1.30 -0.89 3.41
CA ILE A 45 -1.36 -0.98 1.96
C ILE A 45 -0.67 -2.26 1.45
N LEU A 46 -1.18 -2.79 0.34
CA LEU A 46 -0.59 -3.94 -0.33
C LEU A 46 0.81 -3.59 -0.90
N PRO A 47 1.75 -4.54 -0.98
CA PRO A 47 3.11 -4.30 -1.50
C PRO A 47 3.12 -3.64 -2.89
N ALA A 48 2.26 -4.08 -3.82
CA ALA A 48 2.16 -3.48 -5.15
C ALA A 48 1.74 -1.99 -5.10
N VAL A 49 0.91 -1.60 -4.13
CA VAL A 49 0.53 -0.19 -3.93
C VAL A 49 1.71 0.60 -3.36
N ALA A 50 2.46 0.02 -2.43
CA ALA A 50 3.67 0.64 -1.88
C ALA A 50 4.74 0.86 -2.97
N GLU A 51 4.93 -0.10 -3.87
CA GLU A 51 5.81 0.05 -5.04
C GLU A 51 5.36 1.17 -5.98
N GLY A 52 4.05 1.27 -6.24
CA GLY A 52 3.46 2.36 -7.00
C GLY A 52 3.76 3.73 -6.39
N LEU A 53 3.55 3.89 -5.08
CA LEU A 53 3.88 5.11 -4.34
C LEU A 53 5.38 5.42 -4.38
N ALA A 54 6.24 4.40 -4.24
CA ALA A 54 7.68 4.57 -4.37
C ALA A 54 8.09 5.02 -5.77
N SER A 55 7.38 4.57 -6.82
CA SER A 55 7.57 5.04 -8.20
C SER A 55 7.19 6.51 -8.36
N ILE A 56 6.01 6.90 -7.87
CA ILE A 56 5.51 8.29 -7.89
C ILE A 56 6.49 9.22 -7.17
N ARG A 57 6.93 8.84 -5.97
CA ARG A 57 7.96 9.57 -5.23
C ARG A 57 9.21 9.75 -6.08
N ARG A 58 9.78 8.67 -6.63
CA ARG A 58 11.00 8.76 -7.45
C ARG A 58 10.83 9.70 -8.63
N GLN A 59 9.65 9.71 -9.27
CA GLN A 59 9.36 10.63 -10.36
C GLN A 59 9.32 12.08 -9.86
N CYS A 60 8.55 12.37 -8.81
CA CYS A 60 8.47 13.69 -8.21
C CYS A 60 9.85 14.26 -7.84
N LEU A 61 10.71 13.45 -7.22
CA LEU A 61 12.06 13.88 -6.86
C LEU A 61 12.97 14.08 -8.07
N ARG A 62 12.84 13.26 -9.12
CA ARG A 62 13.54 13.46 -10.39
C ARG A 62 13.13 14.77 -11.05
N ASP A 63 11.84 15.08 -11.05
CA ASP A 63 11.31 16.29 -11.67
C ASP A 63 11.82 17.54 -10.94
N TRP A 64 11.83 17.51 -9.60
CA TRP A 64 12.42 18.59 -8.79
C TRP A 64 13.90 18.85 -9.09
N LEU A 65 14.65 17.81 -9.44
CA LEU A 65 16.07 17.92 -9.79
C LEU A 65 16.30 18.39 -11.23
N GLY A 66 15.26 18.47 -12.07
CA GLY A 66 15.36 18.84 -13.49
C GLY A 66 15.56 17.65 -14.45
N GLY A 67 15.40 16.41 -13.97
CA GLY A 67 15.53 15.20 -14.78
C GLY A 67 16.91 14.52 -14.69
N PRO A 68 17.07 13.34 -15.31
CA PRO A 68 18.22 12.46 -15.08
C PRO A 68 19.57 12.97 -15.61
N GLN A 69 19.53 13.93 -16.53
CA GLN A 69 20.73 14.56 -17.11
C GLN A 69 21.01 15.95 -16.51
N ALA A 70 20.18 16.41 -15.57
CA ALA A 70 20.37 17.72 -14.97
C ALA A 70 21.56 17.72 -14.00
N PRO A 71 22.34 18.81 -13.93
CA PRO A 71 23.46 18.95 -13.00
C PRO A 71 23.09 18.62 -11.55
N ALA A 72 21.94 19.10 -11.08
CA ALA A 72 21.47 18.83 -9.73
C ALA A 72 21.12 17.35 -9.50
N TYR A 73 20.68 16.63 -10.53
CA TYR A 73 20.46 15.19 -10.44
C TYR A 73 21.78 14.40 -10.40
N LEU A 74 22.81 14.87 -11.08
CA LEU A 74 24.15 14.26 -11.02
C LEU A 74 24.86 14.57 -9.70
N ASN A 75 24.51 15.69 -9.05
CA ASN A 75 25.01 16.05 -7.73
C ASN A 75 24.48 15.13 -6.62
N GLU A 76 25.35 14.26 -6.11
CA GLU A 76 24.98 13.27 -5.08
C GLU A 76 24.51 13.91 -3.77
N GLY A 77 25.10 15.05 -3.40
CA GLY A 77 24.76 15.78 -2.17
C GLY A 77 23.34 16.33 -2.24
N LEU A 78 22.99 17.01 -3.33
CA LEU A 78 21.64 17.55 -3.53
C LEU A 78 20.60 16.44 -3.65
N ARG A 79 20.90 15.36 -4.37
CA ARG A 79 20.04 14.17 -4.40
C ARG A 79 19.79 13.62 -3.00
N TYR A 80 20.86 13.38 -2.24
CA TYR A 80 20.75 12.82 -0.90
C TYR A 80 19.87 13.70 0.00
N GLN A 81 20.13 15.01 0.02
CA GLN A 81 19.35 15.97 0.80
C GLN A 81 17.88 15.98 0.41
N LEU A 82 17.58 16.00 -0.89
CA LEU A 82 16.21 16.01 -1.39
C LEU A 82 15.45 14.73 -1.04
N PHE A 83 16.07 13.57 -1.26
CA PHE A 83 15.45 12.28 -0.95
C PHE A 83 15.25 12.10 0.55
N HIS A 84 16.22 12.52 1.36
CA HIS A 84 16.12 12.46 2.82
C HIS A 84 15.05 13.40 3.36
N GLN A 85 14.95 14.62 2.82
CA GLN A 85 13.89 15.56 3.19
C GLN A 85 12.51 14.99 2.84
N ALA A 86 12.33 14.54 1.60
CA ALA A 86 11.07 13.95 1.16
C ALA A 86 10.66 12.74 2.01
N GLN A 87 11.63 11.88 2.37
CA GLN A 87 11.38 10.74 3.24
C GLN A 87 10.97 11.18 4.65
N ARG A 88 11.65 12.17 5.23
CA ARG A 88 11.32 12.70 6.55
C ARG A 88 9.92 13.29 6.57
N ASP A 89 9.59 14.15 5.60
CA ASP A 89 8.30 14.84 5.52
C ASP A 89 7.17 13.83 5.36
N PHE A 90 7.37 12.80 4.52
CA PHE A 90 6.40 11.74 4.36
C PHE A 90 6.15 10.97 5.66
N LYS A 91 7.21 10.56 6.35
CA LYS A 91 7.09 9.84 7.62
C LYS A 91 6.39 10.66 8.69
N LEU A 92 6.64 11.97 8.72
CA LEU A 92 5.97 12.89 9.65
C LEU A 92 4.49 13.04 9.32
N GLN A 93 4.12 13.13 8.03
CA GLN A 93 2.73 13.31 7.61
C GLN A 93 1.84 12.11 7.96
N PHE A 94 2.36 10.88 7.84
CA PHE A 94 1.58 9.66 8.05
C PHE A 94 1.91 8.94 9.37
N GLU A 95 2.81 9.51 10.19
CA GLU A 95 3.29 8.92 11.44
C GLU A 95 3.81 7.48 11.29
N VAL A 96 4.44 7.18 10.15
CA VAL A 96 4.95 5.83 9.82
C VAL A 96 6.47 5.74 9.89
N SER A 97 6.98 4.61 10.36
CA SER A 97 8.42 4.33 10.33
C SER A 97 8.91 3.99 8.92
N ARG A 98 8.05 3.32 8.11
CA ARG A 98 8.35 2.87 6.75
C ARG A 98 7.20 3.18 5.79
N PHE A 99 7.52 3.27 4.51
CA PHE A 99 6.57 3.58 3.45
C PHE A 99 5.49 2.52 3.24
N ASP A 100 5.82 1.26 3.43
CA ASP A 100 4.90 0.13 3.29
C ASP A 100 3.93 -0.01 4.48
N MET A 101 4.11 0.79 5.54
CA MET A 101 3.26 0.78 6.72
C MET A 101 2.11 1.79 6.67
N ILE A 102 1.90 2.45 5.52
CA ILE A 102 0.75 3.34 5.33
C ILE A 102 -0.52 2.52 5.45
N ARG A 103 -1.53 3.06 6.15
CA ARG A 103 -2.83 2.41 6.31
C ARG A 103 -3.58 2.39 4.99
N GLN A 104 -4.43 1.38 4.79
CA GLN A 104 -5.19 1.25 3.55
C GLN A 104 -6.12 2.46 3.31
N GLY A 105 -6.69 3.05 4.35
CA GLY A 105 -7.50 4.28 4.27
C GLY A 105 -6.73 5.51 3.78
N ASP A 106 -5.43 5.58 4.07
CA ASP A 106 -4.58 6.75 3.75
C ASP A 106 -3.98 6.70 2.35
N LYS A 107 -4.32 5.69 1.53
CA LYS A 107 -3.79 5.54 0.18
C LYS A 107 -3.98 6.80 -0.67
N GLN A 108 -5.18 7.38 -0.66
CA GLN A 108 -5.46 8.58 -1.45
C GLN A 108 -4.71 9.80 -0.91
N ALA A 109 -4.64 9.95 0.40
CA ALA A 109 -3.88 11.01 1.04
C ALA A 109 -2.39 10.93 0.70
N ALA A 110 -1.81 9.72 0.61
CA ALA A 110 -0.43 9.52 0.18
C ALA A 110 -0.18 9.95 -1.27
N LEU A 111 -1.14 9.73 -2.17
CA LEU A 111 -1.07 10.22 -3.56
C LEU A 111 -1.15 11.75 -3.60
N ASP A 112 -2.11 12.33 -2.88
CA ASP A 112 -2.31 13.77 -2.81
C ASP A 112 -1.11 14.48 -2.17
N PHE A 113 -0.46 13.86 -1.19
CA PHE A 113 0.78 14.34 -0.60
C PHE A 113 1.85 14.51 -1.69
N TRP A 114 2.14 13.47 -2.47
CA TRP A 114 3.18 13.55 -3.50
C TRP A 114 2.84 14.52 -4.62
N ALA A 115 1.55 14.71 -4.94
CA ALA A 115 1.12 15.69 -5.92
C ALA A 115 1.36 17.15 -5.46
N LYS A 116 1.37 17.39 -4.15
CA LYS A 116 1.51 18.74 -3.55
C LYS A 116 2.87 18.97 -2.91
N TRP A 117 3.66 17.91 -2.71
CA TRP A 117 4.92 17.98 -1.99
C TRP A 117 5.93 18.87 -2.72
N GLN A 118 6.61 19.70 -1.94
CA GLN A 118 7.69 20.56 -2.43
C GLN A 118 8.84 20.55 -1.42
N PRO A 119 10.09 20.63 -1.89
CA PRO A 119 11.24 20.78 -1.00
C PRO A 119 11.24 22.15 -0.33
N ALA A 120 12.02 22.24 0.76
CA ALA A 120 12.25 23.52 1.44
C ALA A 120 12.85 24.55 0.47
N THR A 121 12.50 25.82 0.69
CA THR A 121 12.91 26.94 -0.18
C THR A 121 14.42 26.99 -0.40
N ALA A 122 15.22 26.78 0.66
CA ALA A 122 16.67 26.78 0.56
C ALA A 122 17.20 25.66 -0.37
N LEU A 123 16.64 24.44 -0.27
CA LEU A 123 17.04 23.32 -1.12
C LEU A 123 16.60 23.54 -2.57
N ARG A 124 15.42 24.11 -2.77
CA ARG A 124 14.92 24.48 -4.11
C ARG A 124 15.84 25.49 -4.79
N GLN A 125 16.26 26.53 -4.06
CA GLN A 125 17.21 27.53 -4.55
C GLN A 125 18.57 26.90 -4.87
N ALA A 126 19.06 25.97 -4.03
CA ALA A 126 20.31 25.27 -4.28
C ALA A 126 20.26 24.40 -5.54
N ILE A 127 19.15 23.68 -5.75
CA ILE A 127 18.92 22.88 -6.96
C ILE A 127 18.88 23.77 -8.21
N GLN A 128 18.13 24.87 -8.14
CA GLN A 128 18.03 25.82 -9.25
C GLN A 128 19.40 26.41 -9.60
N ALA A 129 20.13 26.91 -8.60
CA ALA A 129 21.48 27.46 -8.81
C ALA A 129 22.46 26.42 -9.37
N CYS A 130 22.34 25.15 -8.97
CA CYS A 130 23.17 24.06 -9.50
C CYS A 130 22.86 23.82 -10.98
N ASN A 131 21.58 23.80 -11.36
CA ASN A 131 21.16 23.60 -12.74
C ASN A 131 21.52 24.78 -13.65
N GLU A 132 21.48 26.01 -13.13
CA GLU A 132 21.80 27.22 -13.90
C GLU A 132 23.31 27.38 -14.14
N ARG A 133 24.16 27.02 -13.16
CA ARG A 133 25.61 27.21 -13.25
C ARG A 133 26.26 26.40 -14.38
N GLU A 134 25.91 25.13 -14.55
CA GLU A 134 26.47 24.31 -15.64
C GLU A 134 25.85 24.63 -17.02
N GLY A 135 24.72 25.36 -17.06
CA GLY A 135 24.16 25.87 -18.30
C GLY A 135 24.89 27.08 -18.89
N GLN A 136 25.85 27.67 -18.15
CA GLN A 136 26.62 28.85 -18.58
C GLN A 136 28.05 28.54 -19.02
N ASP A 137 28.54 27.31 -18.82
CA ASP A 137 29.88 26.87 -19.21
C ASP A 137 29.91 26.14 -20.58
N LEU A 138 28.85 26.26 -21.38
CA LEU A 138 28.72 25.78 -22.76
C LEU A 138 28.46 26.96 -23.71
#